data_AF-K5VHK3-F1
#
_entry.id   AF-K5VHK3-F1
#
_cell.length_a   1.000
_cell.length_b   1.000
_cell.length_c   1.000
_cell.angle_alpha   90.00
_cell.angle_beta   90.00
_cell.angle_gamma   90.00
#
_symmetry.space_group_name_H-M   'P 1'
#
loop_
_entity.id
_entity.type
_entity.pdbx_description
1 polymer ?
#
loop_
_entity_poly.entity_id
_entity_poly.type
_entity_poly.pdbx_seq_one_letter_code
_entity_poly.pdbx_strand_id
1 'polypeptide(L)'
;MNSISRPKQSAPRSLQNLTILSFNARKSWETTSIVLDKCAGYVDIIMFQEPGWKGVRRQPSTRNKEGDVACGPPLHNSWRPFTEAFDNRDEDRAARRVLTYINKRLDVFKPQLRSDIIKHRDTSIVTLHIPQPRRGIPHEFNILNVYNDGETHAAVHELRRISETLPRISLCAGDFNIQDRTWDEGAVNQIRPSSPFMRLQELFTDLEIQYVHPINRGTPTRIPDDENLRASVIDLVAASAALINQEAFLLELIPPPSLLGHWCGRAL
;
A
#
# COMPACT_ATOMS: atom_id res chain seq x y z
N MET A 1 -26.84 -21.65 -28.27
CA MET A 1 -26.73 -20.65 -27.19
C MET A 1 -25.86 -21.25 -26.10
N ASN A 2 -24.57 -20.89 -26.04
CA ASN A 2 -23.67 -21.38 -25.00
C ASN A 2 -23.76 -20.46 -23.78
N SER A 3 -24.29 -20.99 -22.68
CA SER A 3 -24.34 -20.29 -21.40
C SER A 3 -22.93 -20.19 -20.82
N ILE A 4 -22.35 -19.00 -20.82
CA ILE A 4 -21.13 -18.69 -20.08
C ILE A 4 -21.48 -18.73 -18.60
N SER A 5 -21.04 -19.79 -17.91
CA SER A 5 -21.15 -19.89 -16.46
C SER A 5 -20.30 -18.81 -15.81
N ARG A 6 -20.94 -17.94 -15.01
CA ARG A 6 -20.23 -17.00 -14.13
C ARG A 6 -19.24 -17.76 -13.23
N PRO A 7 -18.05 -17.20 -12.94
CA PRO A 7 -17.17 -17.79 -11.94
C PRO A 7 -17.92 -17.89 -10.61
N LYS A 8 -17.89 -19.06 -9.98
CA LYS A 8 -18.44 -19.27 -8.64
C LYS A 8 -17.80 -18.26 -7.68
N GLN A 9 -18.62 -17.56 -6.91
CA GLN A 9 -18.15 -16.77 -5.77
C GLN A 9 -17.30 -17.68 -4.87
N SER A 10 -16.03 -17.33 -4.70
CA SER A 10 -15.14 -18.02 -3.78
C SER A 10 -15.73 -17.92 -2.38
N ALA A 11 -15.76 -19.04 -1.64
CA ALA A 11 -16.15 -19.07 -0.24
C ALA A 11 -15.40 -17.99 0.57
N PRO A 12 -16.00 -17.44 1.65
CA PRO A 12 -15.33 -16.46 2.49
C PRO A 12 -14.01 -17.04 3.01
N ARG A 13 -12.88 -16.48 2.56
CA ARG A 13 -11.55 -16.87 3.07
C ARG A 13 -11.48 -16.45 4.54
N SER A 14 -11.02 -17.35 5.39
CA SER A 14 -10.61 -16.98 6.74
C SER A 14 -9.41 -16.02 6.66
N LEU A 15 -9.23 -15.15 7.66
CA LEU A 15 -8.04 -14.30 7.83
C LEU A 15 -6.70 -15.05 7.88
N GLN A 16 -6.74 -16.40 7.85
CA GLN A 16 -5.55 -17.22 8.00
C GLN A 16 -4.55 -16.99 6.87
N ASN A 17 -5.02 -16.64 5.66
CA ASN A 17 -4.17 -16.30 4.52
C ASN A 17 -4.67 -15.02 3.84
N LEU A 18 -4.13 -13.86 4.23
CA LEU A 18 -4.33 -12.60 3.50
C LEU A 18 -3.22 -12.42 2.46
N THR A 19 -3.61 -12.21 1.22
CA THR A 19 -2.67 -11.82 0.16
C THR A 19 -2.70 -10.31 -0.03
N ILE A 20 -1.58 -9.64 0.24
CA ILE A 20 -1.46 -8.18 0.17
C ILE A 20 -0.44 -7.81 -0.91
N LEU A 21 -0.83 -6.92 -1.82
CA LEU A 21 0.04 -6.35 -2.85
C LEU A 21 0.36 -4.90 -2.50
N SER A 22 1.64 -4.54 -2.40
CA SER A 22 2.08 -3.13 -2.37
C SER A 22 2.74 -2.79 -3.70
N PHE A 23 2.36 -1.66 -4.30
CA PHE A 23 2.79 -1.34 -5.66
C PHE A 23 2.76 0.17 -5.95
N ASN A 24 3.89 0.74 -6.38
CA ASN A 24 3.93 2.11 -6.88
C ASN A 24 3.42 2.15 -8.34
N ALA A 25 2.29 2.82 -8.57
CA ALA A 25 1.63 2.92 -9.87
C ALA A 25 2.15 4.07 -10.76
N ARG A 26 3.12 4.86 -10.32
CA ARG A 26 3.75 5.97 -11.07
C ARG A 26 2.71 6.94 -11.67
N LYS A 27 1.66 7.25 -10.93
CA LYS A 27 0.51 8.12 -11.30
C LYS A 27 -0.30 7.63 -12.49
N SER A 28 -0.15 6.36 -12.89
CA SER A 28 -0.82 5.78 -14.04
C SER A 28 -2.21 5.24 -13.68
N TRP A 29 -3.25 5.86 -14.23
CA TRP A 29 -4.64 5.41 -14.08
C TRP A 29 -4.86 4.03 -14.70
N GLU A 30 -4.28 3.83 -15.88
CA GLU A 30 -4.37 2.61 -16.66
C GLU A 30 -3.73 1.46 -15.88
N THR A 31 -2.55 1.68 -15.30
CA THR A 31 -1.86 0.68 -14.47
C THR A 31 -2.69 0.35 -13.23
N THR A 32 -3.18 1.35 -12.49
CA THR A 32 -4.05 1.13 -11.33
C THR A 32 -5.28 0.28 -11.72
N SER A 33 -5.94 0.61 -12.83
CA SER A 33 -7.14 -0.10 -13.30
C SER A 33 -6.84 -1.56 -13.70
N ILE A 34 -5.77 -1.80 -14.45
CA ILE A 34 -5.36 -3.15 -14.88
C ILE A 34 -5.04 -4.04 -13.68
N VAL A 35 -4.35 -3.49 -12.67
CA VAL A 35 -4.02 -4.23 -11.44
C VAL A 35 -5.29 -4.63 -10.70
N LEU A 36 -6.29 -3.74 -10.59
CA LEU A 36 -7.58 -4.07 -9.96
C LEU A 36 -8.27 -5.25 -10.66
N ASP A 37 -8.34 -5.24 -11.99
CA ASP A 37 -8.99 -6.30 -12.77
C ASP A 37 -8.26 -7.64 -12.59
N LYS A 38 -6.92 -7.63 -12.74
CA LYS A 38 -6.10 -8.86 -12.68
C LYS A 38 -6.09 -9.46 -11.28
N CYS A 39 -5.98 -8.64 -10.25
CA CYS A 39 -5.77 -9.11 -8.88
C CYS A 39 -7.07 -9.53 -8.16
N ALA A 40 -8.25 -9.21 -8.71
CA ALA A 40 -9.55 -9.41 -8.05
C ALA A 40 -9.82 -10.84 -7.56
N GLY A 41 -9.23 -11.85 -8.21
CA GLY A 41 -9.43 -13.26 -7.88
C GLY A 41 -8.59 -13.78 -6.72
N TYR A 42 -7.38 -13.25 -6.53
CA TYR A 42 -6.37 -13.87 -5.65
C TYR A 42 -5.78 -12.93 -4.60
N VAL A 43 -5.80 -11.61 -4.82
CA VAL A 43 -5.33 -10.61 -3.84
C VAL A 43 -6.49 -10.13 -2.97
N ASP A 44 -6.22 -9.92 -1.69
CA ASP A 44 -7.15 -9.43 -0.69
C ASP A 44 -7.09 -7.91 -0.51
N ILE A 45 -5.88 -7.34 -0.53
CA ILE A 45 -5.62 -5.92 -0.26
C ILE A 45 -4.56 -5.42 -1.24
N ILE A 46 -4.77 -4.25 -1.81
CA ILE A 46 -3.81 -3.57 -2.68
C ILE A 46 -3.47 -2.22 -2.07
N MET A 47 -2.19 -1.95 -1.83
CA MET A 47 -1.64 -0.71 -1.33
C MET A 47 -0.91 -0.02 -2.49
N PHE A 48 -1.56 0.95 -3.12
CA PHE A 48 -0.93 1.76 -4.15
C PHE A 48 -0.15 2.91 -3.54
N GLN A 49 1.04 3.16 -4.07
CA GLN A 49 1.74 4.43 -4.01
C GLN A 49 1.66 5.11 -5.37
N GLU A 50 1.64 6.44 -5.38
CA GLU A 50 1.40 7.26 -6.56
C GLU A 50 0.27 6.71 -7.47
N PRO A 51 -0.96 6.52 -6.96
CA PRO A 51 -2.08 6.06 -7.81
C PRO A 51 -2.43 7.11 -8.88
N GLY A 52 -2.99 6.65 -10.00
CA GLY A 52 -3.60 7.55 -10.98
C GLY A 52 -4.96 8.07 -10.51
N TRP A 53 -5.22 9.36 -10.72
CA TRP A 53 -6.48 10.02 -10.39
C TRP A 53 -7.12 10.62 -11.64
N LYS A 54 -8.43 10.42 -11.85
CA LYS A 54 -9.19 11.04 -12.94
C LYS A 54 -10.50 11.61 -12.43
N GLY A 55 -11.10 12.52 -13.21
CA GLY A 55 -12.45 13.02 -12.95
C GLY A 55 -13.47 11.89 -13.05
N VAL A 56 -14.07 11.51 -11.92
CA VAL A 56 -15.01 10.37 -11.83
C VAL A 56 -16.47 10.82 -11.81
N ARG A 57 -16.75 12.06 -11.41
CA ARG A 57 -18.12 12.59 -11.30
C ARG A 57 -18.12 14.10 -11.41
N ARG A 58 -19.20 14.70 -11.92
CA ARG A 58 -19.50 16.13 -11.72
C ARG A 58 -20.44 16.29 -10.53
N GLN A 59 -20.07 17.13 -9.57
CA GLN A 59 -20.91 17.47 -8.42
C GLN A 59 -21.26 18.95 -8.47
N PRO A 60 -22.56 19.32 -8.49
CA PRO A 60 -23.00 20.71 -8.37
C PRO A 60 -22.36 21.36 -7.14
N SER A 61 -21.79 22.55 -7.32
CA SER A 61 -21.22 23.33 -6.22
C SER A 61 -21.93 24.68 -6.09
N THR A 62 -21.77 25.33 -4.94
CA THR A 62 -22.35 26.67 -4.70
C THR A 62 -21.83 27.73 -5.68
N ARG A 63 -20.67 27.49 -6.31
CA ARG A 63 -20.03 28.37 -7.29
C ARG A 63 -20.26 27.94 -8.74
N ASN A 64 -20.58 26.68 -8.99
CA ASN A 64 -20.81 26.16 -10.34
C ASN A 64 -22.04 25.23 -10.40
N LYS A 65 -23.11 25.73 -11.03
CA LYS A 65 -24.36 24.98 -11.23
C LYS A 65 -24.20 23.78 -12.18
N GLU A 66 -23.21 23.79 -13.07
CA GLU A 66 -22.87 22.67 -13.97
C GLU A 66 -22.05 21.57 -13.27
N GLY A 67 -21.57 21.88 -12.06
CA GLY A 67 -20.82 20.99 -11.20
C GLY A 67 -19.33 20.94 -11.47
N ASP A 68 -18.57 20.94 -10.37
CA ASP A 68 -17.14 20.71 -10.37
C ASP A 68 -16.83 19.24 -10.64
N VAL A 69 -15.76 18.98 -11.39
CA VAL A 69 -15.27 17.62 -11.62
C VAL A 69 -14.62 17.13 -10.33
N ALA A 70 -15.28 16.20 -9.65
CA ALA A 70 -14.72 15.44 -8.55
C ALA A 70 -13.74 14.40 -9.11
N CYS A 71 -12.47 14.52 -8.72
CA CYS A 71 -11.46 13.52 -8.99
C CYS A 71 -11.57 12.36 -7.99
N GLY A 72 -11.28 11.15 -8.45
CA GLY A 72 -11.33 9.96 -7.61
C GLY A 72 -10.54 8.83 -8.22
N PRO A 73 -10.44 7.69 -7.52
CA PRO A 73 -9.71 6.53 -8.01
C PRO A 73 -10.54 5.68 -8.98
N PRO A 74 -9.92 4.73 -9.72
CA PRO A 74 -10.67 3.74 -10.48
C PRO A 74 -11.68 2.97 -9.62
N LEU A 75 -12.89 2.77 -10.13
CA LEU A 75 -13.90 1.97 -9.44
C LEU A 75 -13.93 0.56 -10.05
N HIS A 76 -14.01 -0.45 -9.20
CA HIS A 76 -14.10 -1.85 -9.62
C HIS A 76 -15.09 -2.64 -8.74
N ASN A 77 -15.79 -3.61 -9.34
CA ASN A 77 -16.88 -4.32 -8.67
C ASN A 77 -16.43 -5.13 -7.45
N SER A 78 -15.22 -5.69 -7.47
CA SER A 78 -14.67 -6.50 -6.37
C SER A 78 -13.95 -5.68 -5.31
N TRP A 79 -13.67 -4.39 -5.55
CA TRP A 79 -12.77 -3.60 -4.70
C TRP A 79 -13.50 -2.42 -4.08
N ARG A 80 -13.07 -2.04 -2.88
CA ARG A 80 -13.51 -0.84 -2.17
C ARG A 80 -12.28 0.06 -1.95
N PRO A 81 -12.23 1.28 -2.52
CA PRO A 81 -11.14 2.22 -2.26
C PRO A 81 -11.27 2.84 -0.86
N PHE A 82 -10.13 2.97 -0.18
CA PHE A 82 -9.96 3.66 1.10
C PHE A 82 -9.00 4.82 0.89
N THR A 83 -9.58 5.99 0.71
CA THR A 83 -8.87 7.26 0.56
C THR A 83 -9.80 8.39 0.98
N GLU A 84 -9.24 9.49 1.49
CA GLU A 84 -10.03 10.68 1.79
C GLU A 84 -10.38 11.42 0.50
N ALA A 85 -11.45 12.21 0.54
CA ALA A 85 -11.72 13.18 -0.52
C ALA A 85 -10.57 14.20 -0.63
N PHE A 86 -10.23 14.57 -1.85
CA PHE A 86 -9.20 15.55 -2.18
C PHE A 86 -9.67 16.41 -3.36
N ASP A 87 -9.05 17.57 -3.57
CA ASP A 87 -9.27 18.41 -4.75
C ASP A 87 -7.91 18.66 -5.41
N ASN A 88 -7.73 18.18 -6.64
CA ASN A 88 -6.47 18.33 -7.38
C ASN A 88 -6.12 19.79 -7.71
N ARG A 89 -7.06 20.72 -7.51
CA ARG A 89 -6.87 22.17 -7.73
C ARG A 89 -6.51 22.91 -6.45
N ASP A 90 -6.58 22.25 -5.31
CA ASP A 90 -6.33 22.83 -3.99
C ASP A 90 -5.06 22.19 -3.42
N GLU A 91 -4.01 22.99 -3.24
CA GLU A 91 -2.73 22.50 -2.69
C GLU A 91 -2.88 21.98 -1.26
N ASP A 92 -3.77 22.59 -0.47
CA ASP A 92 -4.08 22.17 0.91
C ASP A 92 -4.89 20.85 0.93
N ARG A 93 -5.51 20.50 -0.20
CA ARG A 93 -6.24 19.24 -0.40
C ARG A 93 -5.70 18.46 -1.59
N ALA A 94 -4.39 18.53 -1.81
CA ALA A 94 -3.75 17.90 -2.96
C ALA A 94 -4.07 16.39 -3.04
N ALA A 95 -3.95 15.86 -4.27
CA ALA A 95 -4.11 14.45 -4.54
C ALA A 95 -3.29 13.60 -3.57
N ARG A 96 -3.92 12.56 -3.00
CA ARG A 96 -3.22 11.61 -2.15
C ARG A 96 -2.19 10.84 -2.97
N ARG A 97 -1.00 10.63 -2.41
CA ARG A 97 0.04 9.79 -3.03
C ARG A 97 -0.03 8.34 -2.58
N VAL A 98 -1.02 7.99 -1.76
CA VAL A 98 -1.33 6.61 -1.39
C VAL A 98 -2.82 6.31 -1.52
N LEU A 99 -3.14 5.05 -1.83
CA LEU A 99 -4.51 4.55 -1.96
C LEU A 99 -4.53 3.07 -1.61
N THR A 100 -5.41 2.69 -0.68
CA THR A 100 -5.58 1.29 -0.29
C THR A 100 -6.91 0.78 -0.83
N TYR A 101 -6.90 -0.32 -1.58
CA TYR A 101 -8.10 -1.08 -1.92
C TYR A 101 -8.20 -2.32 -1.07
N ILE A 102 -9.41 -2.59 -0.61
CA ILE A 102 -9.74 -3.84 0.08
C ILE A 102 -10.78 -4.57 -0.74
N ASN A 103 -10.55 -5.86 -0.97
CA ASN A 103 -11.48 -6.71 -1.68
C ASN A 103 -12.77 -6.81 -0.84
N LYS A 104 -13.93 -6.63 -1.47
CA LYS A 104 -15.24 -6.63 -0.78
C LYS A 104 -15.53 -7.94 -0.05
N ARG A 105 -14.83 -9.05 -0.38
CA ARG A 105 -14.89 -10.29 0.42
C ARG A 105 -14.43 -10.10 1.87
N LEU A 106 -13.66 -9.05 2.16
CA LEU A 106 -13.23 -8.66 3.50
C LEU A 106 -14.17 -7.68 4.19
N ASP A 107 -15.33 -7.31 3.60
CA ASP A 107 -16.29 -6.39 4.24
C ASP A 107 -16.79 -6.92 5.60
N VAL A 108 -16.73 -8.25 5.82
CA VAL A 108 -17.02 -8.88 7.12
C VAL A 108 -16.11 -8.39 8.25
N PHE A 109 -14.89 -7.95 7.93
CA PHE A 109 -13.93 -7.37 8.88
C PHE A 109 -14.10 -5.87 9.06
N LYS A 110 -15.18 -5.27 8.56
CA LYS A 110 -15.52 -3.84 8.72
C LYS A 110 -14.30 -2.93 8.53
N PRO A 111 -13.67 -2.96 7.33
CA PRO A 111 -12.51 -2.15 7.04
C PRO A 111 -12.81 -0.65 7.22
N GLN A 112 -11.91 0.09 7.87
CA GLN A 112 -12.07 1.50 8.20
C GLN A 112 -10.80 2.31 7.89
N LEU A 113 -10.94 3.39 7.12
CA LEU A 113 -9.88 4.39 6.96
C LEU A 113 -9.75 5.20 8.24
N ARG A 114 -8.55 5.27 8.81
CA ARG A 114 -8.25 5.98 10.06
C ARG A 114 -7.81 7.42 9.83
N SER A 115 -8.61 8.17 9.08
CA SER A 115 -8.32 9.58 8.84
C SER A 115 -8.67 10.51 10.00
N ASP A 116 -9.27 9.94 11.06
CA ASP A 116 -9.33 10.53 12.40
C ASP A 116 -7.94 10.68 13.03
N ILE A 117 -6.97 9.82 12.66
CA ILE A 117 -5.61 9.83 13.20
C ILE A 117 -4.63 10.52 12.26
N ILE A 118 -4.62 10.14 10.99
CA ILE A 118 -3.61 10.60 10.02
C ILE A 118 -4.25 11.23 8.79
N LYS A 119 -3.88 12.48 8.49
CA LYS A 119 -4.39 13.24 7.35
C LYS A 119 -3.31 13.61 6.33
N HIS A 120 -2.12 13.04 6.46
CA HIS A 120 -1.01 13.31 5.55
C HIS A 120 -1.26 12.69 4.16
N ARG A 121 -0.87 13.39 3.08
CA ARG A 121 -1.18 12.95 1.71
C ARG A 121 -0.41 11.70 1.28
N ASP A 122 0.73 11.45 1.93
CA ASP A 122 1.70 10.42 1.58
C ASP A 122 1.58 9.14 2.42
N THR A 123 0.58 9.07 3.30
CA THR A 123 0.37 7.93 4.20
C THR A 123 -1.10 7.70 4.48
N SER A 124 -1.50 6.45 4.69
CA SER A 124 -2.87 6.11 5.11
C SER A 124 -2.87 4.89 6.00
N ILE A 125 -3.77 4.86 6.98
CA ILE A 125 -4.00 3.69 7.82
C ILE A 125 -5.38 3.14 7.55
N VAL A 126 -5.46 1.83 7.31
CA VAL A 126 -6.73 1.11 7.26
C VAL A 126 -6.74 0.01 8.31
N THR A 127 -7.78 0.00 9.13
CA THR A 127 -7.99 -1.00 10.18
C THR A 127 -8.98 -2.05 9.70
N LEU A 128 -8.64 -3.34 9.85
CA LEU A 128 -9.60 -4.44 9.79
C LEU A 128 -9.97 -4.86 11.21
N HIS A 129 -11.26 -4.94 11.51
CA HIS A 129 -11.80 -5.40 12.79
C HIS A 129 -12.08 -6.90 12.74
N ILE A 130 -11.41 -7.66 13.60
CA ILE A 130 -11.45 -9.12 13.64
C ILE A 130 -12.48 -9.54 14.70
N PRO A 131 -13.65 -10.10 14.30
CA PRO A 131 -14.77 -10.33 15.22
C PRO A 131 -14.48 -11.34 16.34
N GLN A 132 -13.55 -12.26 16.11
CA GLN A 132 -13.16 -13.30 17.05
C GLN A 132 -11.63 -13.46 16.97
N PRO A 133 -10.86 -12.75 17.80
CA PRO A 133 -9.43 -12.98 17.86
C PRO A 133 -9.16 -14.42 18.32
N ARG A 134 -8.40 -15.16 17.53
CA ARG A 134 -7.76 -16.39 17.99
C ARG A 134 -6.47 -16.00 18.72
N ARG A 135 -5.93 -16.88 19.57
CA ARG A 135 -4.65 -16.64 20.25
C ARG A 135 -3.61 -16.10 19.26
N GLY A 136 -3.06 -14.92 19.54
CA GLY A 136 -2.00 -14.29 18.75
C GLY A 136 -2.45 -13.35 17.63
N ILE A 137 -3.75 -13.31 17.27
CA ILE A 137 -4.27 -12.36 16.27
C ILE A 137 -4.94 -11.19 17.01
N PRO A 138 -4.48 -9.94 16.81
CA PRO A 138 -5.08 -8.78 17.47
C PRO A 138 -6.54 -8.58 17.03
N HIS A 139 -7.34 -7.95 17.88
CA HIS A 139 -8.72 -7.55 17.53
C HIS A 139 -8.78 -6.61 16.32
N GLU A 140 -7.69 -5.87 16.09
CA GLU A 140 -7.54 -4.92 15.00
C GLU A 140 -6.27 -5.25 14.22
N PHE A 141 -6.38 -5.33 12.90
CA PHE A 141 -5.26 -5.45 12.00
C PHE A 141 -5.06 -4.12 11.28
N ASN A 142 -4.06 -3.36 11.72
CA ASN A 142 -3.78 -2.01 11.22
C ASN A 142 -2.73 -2.06 10.12
N ILE A 143 -3.11 -1.59 8.93
CA ILE A 143 -2.28 -1.59 7.72
C ILE A 143 -1.89 -0.14 7.40
N LEU A 144 -0.60 0.14 7.39
CA LEU A 144 -0.01 1.44 7.09
C LEU A 144 0.58 1.43 5.67
N ASN A 145 -0.02 2.22 4.78
CA ASN A 145 0.50 2.47 3.43
C ASN A 145 1.33 3.74 3.43
N VAL A 146 2.56 3.68 2.91
CA VAL A 146 3.51 4.78 2.91
C VAL A 146 4.04 5.04 1.51
N TYR A 147 4.08 6.31 1.12
CA TYR A 147 4.92 6.81 0.03
C TYR A 147 5.87 7.85 0.60
N ASN A 148 7.09 7.48 0.93
CA ASN A 148 8.06 8.44 1.45
C ASN A 148 8.77 9.11 0.28
N ASP A 149 8.55 10.41 0.13
CA ASP A 149 9.16 11.25 -0.89
C ASP A 149 10.70 11.24 -0.75
N GLY A 150 11.41 11.08 -1.88
CA GLY A 150 12.87 10.92 -1.89
C GLY A 150 13.67 12.18 -1.54
N GLU A 151 13.06 13.36 -1.62
CA GLU A 151 13.72 14.63 -1.30
C GLU A 151 13.39 15.10 0.11
N THR A 152 12.11 15.04 0.47
CA THR A 152 11.62 15.64 1.72
C THR A 152 11.49 14.63 2.86
N HIS A 153 11.33 13.33 2.54
CA HIS A 153 11.03 12.28 3.51
C HIS A 153 9.87 12.62 4.48
N ALA A 154 8.92 13.43 4.02
CA ALA A 154 7.87 14.03 4.85
C ALA A 154 7.00 12.98 5.54
N ALA A 155 6.73 11.85 4.88
CA ALA A 155 5.95 10.76 5.44
C ALA A 155 6.59 10.17 6.70
N VAL A 156 7.89 9.87 6.67
CA VAL A 156 8.61 9.34 7.85
C VAL A 156 8.67 10.37 8.96
N HIS A 157 8.88 11.66 8.63
CA HIS A 157 8.86 12.72 9.63
C HIS A 157 7.51 12.84 10.34
N GLU A 158 6.42 12.87 9.58
CA GLU A 158 5.09 12.99 10.14
C GLU A 158 4.73 11.77 11.01
N LEU A 159 4.99 10.55 10.52
CA LEU A 159 4.71 9.32 11.27
C LEU A 159 5.45 9.27 12.61
N ARG A 160 6.71 9.74 12.67
CA ARG A 160 7.44 9.83 13.93
C ARG A 160 6.87 10.88 14.87
N ARG A 161 6.46 12.03 14.32
CA ARG A 161 5.86 13.11 15.11
C ARG A 161 4.58 12.65 15.84
N ILE A 162 3.84 11.73 15.23
CA ILE A 162 2.56 11.24 15.78
C ILE A 162 2.62 9.81 16.30
N SER A 163 3.80 9.19 16.42
CA SER A 163 3.96 7.76 16.72
C SER A 163 3.22 7.33 17.99
N GLU A 164 3.25 8.14 19.04
CA GLU A 164 2.56 7.89 20.31
C GLU A 164 1.02 7.85 20.19
N THR A 165 0.46 8.44 19.13
CA THR A 165 -0.99 8.48 18.86
C THR A 165 -1.43 7.44 17.83
N LEU A 166 -0.48 6.78 17.16
CA LEU A 166 -0.79 5.77 16.15
C LEU A 166 -1.33 4.50 16.83
N PRO A 167 -2.27 3.80 16.19
CA PRO A 167 -2.66 2.48 16.67
C PRO A 167 -1.48 1.52 16.46
N ARG A 168 -1.44 0.40 17.19
CA ARG A 168 -0.42 -0.64 16.98
C ARG A 168 -0.45 -1.11 15.53
N ILE A 169 0.63 -0.85 14.79
CA ILE A 169 0.73 -1.17 13.37
C ILE A 169 1.02 -2.67 13.23
N SER A 170 0.18 -3.37 12.44
CA SER A 170 0.37 -4.79 12.17
C SER A 170 1.29 -5.00 10.97
N LEU A 171 1.08 -4.20 9.93
CA LEU A 171 1.82 -4.23 8.68
C LEU A 171 2.03 -2.80 8.16
N CYS A 172 3.25 -2.47 7.77
CA CYS A 172 3.61 -1.25 7.08
C CYS A 172 4.26 -1.63 5.75
N ALA A 173 3.81 -1.05 4.65
CA ALA A 173 4.42 -1.28 3.36
C ALA A 173 4.31 -0.07 2.44
N GLY A 174 5.24 0.00 1.49
CA GLY A 174 5.19 0.95 0.40
C GLY A 174 6.56 1.37 -0.09
N ASP A 175 6.59 2.47 -0.83
CA ASP A 175 7.80 3.01 -1.44
C ASP A 175 8.43 4.01 -0.47
N PHE A 176 9.61 3.68 0.06
CA PHE A 176 10.29 4.50 1.05
C PHE A 176 11.28 5.50 0.43
N ASN A 177 11.65 5.34 -0.86
CA ASN A 177 12.74 6.08 -1.50
C ASN A 177 14.03 6.20 -0.65
N ILE A 178 14.34 5.19 0.16
CA ILE A 178 15.58 5.12 0.96
C ILE A 178 16.39 3.92 0.46
N GLN A 179 17.62 4.20 0.01
CA GLN A 179 18.56 3.17 -0.41
C GLN A 179 19.55 2.89 0.72
N ASP A 180 19.63 1.65 1.21
CA ASP A 180 20.64 1.26 2.18
C ASP A 180 21.05 -0.20 1.98
N ARG A 181 22.30 -0.54 2.35
CA ARG A 181 22.85 -1.90 2.25
C ARG A 181 22.05 -2.95 3.01
N THR A 182 21.26 -2.54 3.98
CA THR A 182 20.36 -3.42 4.75
C THR A 182 19.39 -4.19 3.86
N TRP A 183 18.87 -3.58 2.79
CA TRP A 183 17.93 -4.23 1.85
C TRP A 183 18.40 -4.19 0.40
N ASP A 184 19.44 -3.43 0.10
CA ASP A 184 20.00 -3.27 -1.23
C ASP A 184 21.53 -3.37 -1.17
N GLU A 185 22.10 -4.56 -1.35
CA GLU A 185 23.54 -4.82 -1.19
C GLU A 185 24.44 -3.88 -2.02
N GLY A 186 23.94 -3.42 -3.17
CA GLY A 186 24.65 -2.49 -4.06
C GLY A 186 24.58 -1.02 -3.64
N ALA A 187 23.80 -0.68 -2.61
CA ALA A 187 23.64 0.69 -2.14
C ALA A 187 24.85 1.19 -1.33
N VAL A 188 24.94 2.52 -1.22
CA VAL A 188 25.85 3.16 -0.28
C VAL A 188 25.31 2.97 1.13
N ASN A 189 26.19 2.58 2.06
CA ASN A 189 25.82 2.45 3.47
C ASN A 189 25.50 3.85 4.04
N GLN A 190 24.25 4.04 4.49
CA GLN A 190 23.76 5.30 5.02
C GLN A 190 23.77 5.36 6.57
N ILE A 191 24.47 4.45 7.25
CA ILE A 191 24.61 4.48 8.72
C ILE A 191 25.42 5.72 9.14
N ARG A 192 24.71 6.82 9.35
CA ARG A 192 25.21 8.12 9.82
C ARG A 192 24.09 8.79 10.63
N PRO A 193 24.40 9.54 11.70
CA PRO A 193 23.38 10.24 12.47
C PRO A 193 22.47 11.10 11.58
N SER A 194 21.17 11.09 11.87
CA SER A 194 20.14 11.85 11.14
C SER A 194 19.90 11.46 9.67
N SER A 195 20.53 10.39 9.16
CA SER A 195 20.26 9.91 7.80
C SER A 195 18.81 9.43 7.63
N PRO A 196 18.27 9.44 6.41
CA PRO A 196 16.94 8.91 6.14
C PRO A 196 16.77 7.47 6.64
N PHE A 197 17.81 6.64 6.45
CA PHE A 197 17.87 5.28 6.98
C PHE A 197 17.70 5.23 8.51
N MET A 198 18.50 6.00 9.26
CA MET A 198 18.43 5.99 10.73
C MET A 198 17.05 6.45 11.22
N ARG A 199 16.47 7.47 10.60
CA ARG A 199 15.12 7.95 10.96
C ARG A 199 14.05 6.90 10.68
N LEU A 200 14.20 6.13 9.61
CA LEU A 200 13.29 5.02 9.32
C LEU A 200 13.43 3.88 10.35
N GLN A 201 14.65 3.54 10.75
CA GLN A 201 14.89 2.52 11.79
C GLN A 201 14.31 2.95 13.14
N GLU A 202 14.48 4.22 13.52
CA GLU A 202 13.87 4.80 14.71
C GLU A 202 12.34 4.74 14.62
N LEU A 203 11.75 5.09 13.47
CA LEU A 203 10.30 4.95 13.27
C LEU A 203 9.84 3.49 13.43
N PHE A 204 10.54 2.52 12.84
CA PHE A 204 10.19 1.10 12.99
C PHE A 204 10.24 0.67 14.45
N THR A 205 11.23 1.16 15.20
CA THR A 205 11.33 0.94 16.65
C THR A 205 10.15 1.56 17.40
N ASP A 206 9.83 2.83 17.11
CA ASP A 206 8.72 3.56 17.73
C ASP A 206 7.36 2.87 17.48
N LEU A 207 7.21 2.24 16.31
CA LEU A 207 5.99 1.51 15.91
C LEU A 207 5.97 0.04 16.36
N GLU A 208 7.02 -0.45 17.02
CA GLU A 208 7.21 -1.87 17.40
C GLU A 208 7.11 -2.84 16.19
N ILE A 209 7.55 -2.40 15.00
CA ILE A 209 7.61 -3.21 13.77
C ILE A 209 9.05 -3.41 13.30
N GLN A 210 9.28 -4.46 12.52
CA GLN A 210 10.59 -4.82 12.01
C GLN A 210 10.56 -4.99 10.50
N TYR A 211 11.62 -4.57 9.83
CA TYR A 211 11.81 -4.86 8.41
C TYR A 211 11.75 -6.37 8.16
N VAL A 212 10.91 -6.76 7.20
CA VAL A 212 10.75 -8.14 6.79
C VAL A 212 11.63 -8.39 5.59
N HIS A 213 12.53 -9.36 5.72
CA HIS A 213 13.36 -9.76 4.60
C HIS A 213 12.55 -10.61 3.62
N PRO A 214 12.53 -10.27 2.32
CA PRO A 214 11.86 -11.09 1.34
C PRO A 214 12.61 -12.40 1.12
N ILE A 215 11.89 -13.41 0.64
CA ILE A 215 12.45 -14.73 0.31
C ILE A 215 13.45 -14.61 -0.85
N ASN A 216 13.15 -13.75 -1.82
CA ASN A 216 13.96 -13.49 -3.01
C ASN A 216 14.78 -12.20 -2.89
N ARG A 217 15.71 -12.18 -1.93
CA ARG A 217 16.63 -11.05 -1.71
C ARG A 217 17.41 -10.68 -2.99
N GLY A 218 17.73 -9.40 -3.11
CA GLY A 218 18.45 -8.85 -4.27
C GLY A 218 17.57 -8.56 -5.50
N THR A 219 16.29 -8.92 -5.47
CA THR A 219 15.35 -8.55 -6.54
C THR A 219 15.03 -7.06 -6.44
N PRO A 220 15.35 -6.23 -7.46
CA PRO A 220 15.05 -4.81 -7.42
C PRO A 220 13.56 -4.55 -7.49
N THR A 221 13.09 -3.59 -6.70
CA THR A 221 11.68 -3.15 -6.72
C THR A 221 11.49 -1.93 -7.61
N ARG A 222 12.58 -1.18 -7.85
CA ARG A 222 12.64 -0.08 -8.82
C ARG A 222 13.72 -0.33 -9.86
N ILE A 223 13.28 -0.34 -11.12
CA ILE A 223 14.15 -0.27 -12.29
C ILE A 223 14.02 1.16 -12.86
N PRO A 224 15.12 1.94 -12.90
CA PRO A 224 15.11 3.27 -13.49
C PRO A 224 14.98 3.19 -15.01
N ASP A 225 14.42 4.25 -15.61
CA ASP A 225 14.29 4.34 -17.07
C ASP A 225 15.62 4.74 -17.74
N ASP A 226 16.53 5.37 -16.99
CA ASP A 226 17.90 5.69 -17.42
C ASP A 226 18.83 4.51 -17.14
N GLU A 227 19.44 3.96 -18.19
CA GLU A 227 20.37 2.82 -18.13
C GLU A 227 21.65 3.10 -17.32
N ASN A 228 21.98 4.39 -17.10
CA ASN A 228 23.12 4.78 -16.27
C ASN A 228 22.79 4.72 -14.77
N LEU A 229 21.51 4.63 -14.41
CA LEU A 229 21.07 4.50 -13.03
C LEU A 229 20.94 3.03 -12.65
N ARG A 230 21.34 2.72 -11.42
CA ARG A 230 21.28 1.36 -10.89
C ARG A 230 19.85 1.02 -10.45
N ALA A 231 19.40 -0.20 -10.75
CA ALA A 231 18.19 -0.75 -10.14
C ALA A 231 18.34 -0.85 -8.61
N SER A 232 17.28 -0.61 -7.87
CA SER A 232 17.33 -0.48 -6.40
C SER A 232 16.16 -1.17 -5.70
N VAL A 233 16.37 -1.48 -4.42
CA VAL A 233 15.29 -1.89 -3.51
C VAL A 233 14.92 -0.70 -2.64
N ILE A 234 13.72 -0.16 -2.87
CA ILE A 234 13.19 1.00 -2.11
C ILE A 234 11.76 0.78 -1.63
N ASP A 235 11.09 -0.24 -2.14
CA ASP A 235 9.78 -0.68 -1.65
C ASP A 235 10.01 -1.68 -0.52
N LEU A 236 9.56 -1.33 0.68
CA LEU A 236 9.85 -2.09 1.89
C LEU A 236 8.57 -2.57 2.55
N VAL A 237 8.71 -3.65 3.31
CA VAL A 237 7.65 -4.17 4.19
C VAL A 237 8.22 -4.29 5.59
N ALA A 238 7.50 -3.78 6.57
CA ALA A 238 7.77 -3.97 7.99
C ALA A 238 6.52 -4.50 8.68
N ALA A 239 6.69 -5.38 9.66
CA ALA A 239 5.58 -6.05 10.33
C ALA A 239 5.84 -6.19 11.82
N SER A 240 4.77 -6.35 12.60
CA SER A 240 4.89 -6.65 14.03
C SER A 240 5.48 -8.04 14.24
N ALA A 241 6.18 -8.25 15.37
CA ALA A 241 6.73 -9.55 15.73
C ALA A 241 5.65 -10.65 15.77
N ALA A 242 4.43 -10.31 16.19
CA ALA A 242 3.30 -11.24 16.23
C ALA A 242 2.91 -11.76 14.84
N LEU A 243 3.04 -10.93 13.80
CA LEU A 243 2.78 -11.30 12.42
C LEU A 243 3.97 -12.08 11.81
N ILE A 244 5.20 -11.62 12.05
CA ILE A 244 6.43 -12.26 11.53
C ILE A 244 6.57 -13.69 12.05
N ASN A 245 6.20 -13.94 13.31
CA ASN A 245 6.31 -15.26 13.93
C ASN A 245 5.19 -16.25 13.51
N GLN A 246 4.29 -15.86 12.60
CA GLN A 246 3.31 -16.80 12.03
C GLN A 246 3.98 -17.65 10.94
N GLU A 247 3.85 -18.98 11.02
CA GLU A 247 4.46 -19.90 10.05
C GLU A 247 4.04 -19.64 8.58
N ALA A 248 2.86 -19.06 8.38
CA ALA A 248 2.30 -18.78 7.05
C ALA A 248 2.65 -17.37 6.51
N PHE A 249 3.40 -16.55 7.25
CA PHE A 249 3.77 -15.22 6.79
C PHE A 249 4.93 -15.31 5.79
N LEU A 250 4.63 -14.97 4.54
CA LEU A 250 5.59 -14.98 3.43
C LEU A 250 5.63 -13.61 2.77
N LEU A 251 6.85 -13.10 2.56
CA LEU A 251 7.09 -11.90 1.78
C LEU A 251 7.89 -12.26 0.53
N GLU A 252 7.35 -11.90 -0.63
CA GLU A 252 8.01 -12.03 -1.91
C GLU A 252 8.04 -10.65 -2.57
N LEU A 253 9.23 -10.23 -3.02
CA LEU A 253 9.34 -9.05 -3.87
C LEU A 253 8.99 -9.44 -5.28
N ILE A 254 8.10 -8.66 -5.88
CA ILE A 254 7.71 -8.85 -7.25
C ILE A 254 8.44 -7.79 -8.06
N PRO A 255 9.33 -8.16 -9.01
CA PRO A 255 10.01 -7.16 -9.83
C PRO A 255 8.96 -6.34 -10.59
N PRO A 256 9.20 -5.03 -10.81
CA PRO A 256 8.26 -4.18 -11.52
C PRO A 256 8.01 -4.77 -12.90
N PRO A 257 6.74 -5.09 -13.25
CA PRO A 257 6.47 -5.84 -14.46
C PRO A 257 6.76 -4.98 -15.70
N SER A 258 7.35 -5.59 -16.72
CA SER A 258 7.03 -5.25 -18.10
C SER A 258 5.54 -5.56 -18.28
N LEU A 259 4.70 -4.56 -18.00
CA LEU A 259 3.31 -4.63 -17.51
C LEU A 259 2.30 -5.58 -18.19
N LEU A 260 2.64 -6.30 -19.26
CA LEU A 260 1.70 -7.10 -20.06
C LEU A 260 2.20 -8.45 -20.61
N GLY A 261 3.42 -8.92 -20.29
CA GLY A 261 3.99 -10.11 -20.98
C GLY A 261 3.91 -11.47 -20.27
N HIS A 262 4.30 -11.55 -18.99
CA HIS A 262 4.58 -12.84 -18.36
C HIS A 262 4.22 -12.86 -16.87
N TRP A 263 2.94 -13.04 -16.55
CA TRP A 263 2.52 -13.60 -15.26
C TRP A 263 1.96 -15.00 -15.53
N CYS A 264 2.85 -15.93 -15.86
CA CYS A 264 2.58 -17.35 -15.98
C CYS A 264 3.45 -18.06 -14.95
N GLY A 265 2.89 -18.34 -13.78
CA GLY A 265 3.60 -19.04 -12.70
C GLY A 265 2.84 -18.91 -11.40
N ARG A 266 2.40 -20.06 -10.86
CA ARG A 266 1.64 -20.21 -9.61
C ARG A 266 2.31 -19.52 -8.42
N ALA A 267 1.48 -19.03 -7.49
CA ALA A 267 1.80 -19.04 -6.07
C ALA A 267 0.59 -19.61 -5.31
N LEU A 268 0.88 -20.44 -4.30
CA LEU A 268 0.05 -21.44 -3.62
C LEU A 268 -1.16 -20.89 -2.86
#